data_AF-A0A931R1J2-F1
#
_entry.id   AF-A0A931R1J2-F1
#
_cell.length_a   1.000
_cell.length_b   1.000
_cell.length_c   1.000
_cell.angle_alpha   90.00
_cell.angle_beta   90.00
_cell.angle_gamma   90.00
#
_symmetry.space_group_name_H-M   'P 1'
#
loop_
_entity.id
_entity.type
_entity.pdbx_description
1 polymer ?
#
loop_
_entity_poly.entity_id
_entity_poly.type
_entity_poly.pdbx_seq_one_letter_code
_entity_poly.pdbx_strand_id
1 'polypeptide(L)' 'MVHYEKHLQEKVYYPRLERPATCKEICLEQARLLVRGLQGEETYMPFLMR' A
#
# COMPACT_ATOMS: atom_id res chain seq x y z
N MET A 1 -18.11 12.33 1.40
CA MET A 1 -17.45 11.48 2.42
C MET A 1 -17.62 9.99 2.15
N VAL A 2 -18.84 9.49 1.97
CA VAL A 2 -19.15 8.05 1.76
C VAL A 2 -18.37 7.38 0.61
N HIS A 3 -18.14 8.08 -0.51
CA HIS A 3 -17.40 7.53 -1.66
C HIS A 3 -15.91 7.27 -1.37
N TYR A 4 -15.27 8.15 -0.58
CA TYR A 4 -13.85 8.04 -0.25
C TYR A 4 -13.59 6.86 0.71
N GLU A 5 -14.43 6.72 1.73
CA GLU A 5 -14.34 5.61 2.68
C GLU A 5 -14.59 4.27 2.00
N LYS A 6 -15.53 4.22 1.04
CA LYS A 6 -15.78 3.02 0.24
C LYS A 6 -14.55 2.60 -0.57
N HIS A 7 -13.86 3.54 -1.22
CA HIS A 7 -12.63 3.24 -1.96
C HIS A 7 -11.46 2.85 -1.05
N LEU A 8 -11.37 3.41 0.16
CA LEU A 8 -10.34 2.99 1.11
C LEU A 8 -10.49 1.54 1.56
N GLN A 9 -11.72 1.01 1.58
CA GLN A 9 -12.06 -0.36 1.94
C GLN A 9 -12.03 -1.33 0.75
N GLU A 10 -11.86 -0.81 -0.48
CA GLU A 10 -11.75 -1.63 -1.67
C GLU A 10 -10.49 -2.48 -1.61
N LYS A 11 -10.65 -3.79 -1.83
CA LYS A 11 -9.55 -4.75 -1.80
C LYS A 11 -9.00 -4.93 -3.21
N VAL A 12 -7.69 -4.73 -3.35
CA VAL A 12 -6.97 -4.97 -4.59
C VAL A 12 -5.82 -5.94 -4.32
N TYR A 13 -5.43 -6.71 -5.33
CA TYR A 13 -4.31 -7.63 -5.18
C TYR A 13 -3.03 -6.83 -4.94
N TYR A 14 -2.37 -7.07 -3.81
CA TYR A 14 -1.13 -6.42 -3.46
C TYR A 14 0.00 -7.45 -3.46
N PRO A 15 0.89 -7.44 -4.48
CA PRO A 15 1.88 -8.50 -4.68
C PRO A 15 2.77 -8.75 -3.47
N ARG A 16 3.14 -7.70 -2.73
CA ARG A 16 4.04 -7.80 -1.58
C ARG A 16 3.48 -8.60 -0.41
N LEU A 17 2.16 -8.57 -0.21
CA LEU A 17 1.50 -9.37 0.83
C LEU A 17 0.96 -10.70 0.29
N GLU A 18 1.11 -10.95 -1.02
CA GLU A 18 0.59 -12.13 -1.72
C GLU A 18 -0.92 -12.37 -1.51
N ARG A 19 -1.67 -11.31 -1.18
CA ARG A 19 -3.09 -11.37 -0.88
C ARG A 19 -3.81 -10.08 -1.28
N PRO A 20 -5.14 -10.11 -1.41
CA PRO A 20 -5.94 -8.90 -1.46
C PRO A 20 -5.75 -8.07 -0.19
N ALA A 21 -5.52 -6.77 -0.37
CA ALA A 21 -5.38 -5.78 0.69
C ALA A 21 -6.21 -4.55 0.36
N THR A 22 -6.72 -3.89 1.40
CA THR A 22 -7.44 -2.63 1.24
C THR A 22 -6.49 -1.52 0.80
N CYS A 23 -6.98 -0.52 0.08
CA CYS A 23 -6.21 0.68 -0.25
C CYS A 23 -5.59 1.33 1.02
N LYS A 24 -6.31 1.31 2.15
CA LYS A 24 -5.79 1.75 3.45
C LYS A 24 -4.57 0.93 3.91
N GLU A 25 -4.65 -0.40 3.87
CA GLU A 25 -3.52 -1.28 4.23
C GLU A 25 -2.31 -1.03 3.32
N ILE A 26 -2.55 -0.86 2.01
CA ILE A 26 -1.50 -0.60 1.02
C ILE A 26 -0.78 0.71 1.31
N CYS A 27 -1.52 1.81 1.56
CA CYS A 27 -0.91 3.10 1.90
C CYS A 27 -0.04 3.02 3.16
N LEU A 28 -0.51 2.33 4.20
CA LEU A 28 0.27 2.14 5.43
C LEU A 28 1.55 1.34 5.18
N GLU A 29 1.49 0.27 4.38
CA GLU A 29 2.68 -0.50 4.06
C GLU A 29 3.66 0.29 3.18
N GLN A 30 3.17 1.06 2.21
CA GLN A 30 3.99 1.94 1.39
C GLN A 30 4.71 3.01 2.23
N ALA A 31 4.06 3.56 3.25
CA ALA A 31 4.70 4.49 4.18
C ALA A 31 5.84 3.81 4.97
N ARG A 32 5.64 2.57 5.45
CA ARG A 32 6.70 1.81 6.13
C ARG A 32 7.87 1.49 5.19
N LEU A 33 7.58 1.10 3.95
CA LEU A 33 8.59 0.82 2.94
C LEU A 33 9.42 2.04 2.60
N LEU A 34 8.79 3.20 2.50
CA LEU A 34 9.48 4.44 2.26
C LEU A 34 10.47 4.73 3.39
N VAL A 35 10.05 4.58 4.65
CA VAL A 35 10.93 4.76 5.82
C VAL A 35 12.11 3.79 5.78
N ARG A 36 11.87 2.50 5.54
CA ARG A 36 12.94 1.50 5.40
C ARG A 36 13.91 1.83 4.27
N GLY A 37 13.40 2.35 3.15
CA GLY A 37 14.22 2.81 2.03
C GLY A 37 15.07 4.02 2.35
N LEU A 38 14.54 4.98 3.11
CA LEU A 38 15.31 6.13 3.60
C LEU A 38 16.40 5.72 4.60
N GLN A 39 16.20 4.61 5.33
CA GLN A 39 17.19 4.03 6.24
C GLN A 39 18.22 3.13 5.54
N GLY A 40 18.02 2.82 4.26
CA GLY A 40 18.89 1.92 3.49
C GLY A 40 18.70 0.44 3.80
N GLU A 41 17.61 0.06 4.49
CA GLU A 41 17.30 -1.33 4.84
C GLU A 41 16.74 -2.12 3.65
N GLU A 42 15.99 -1.44 2.77
CA GLU A 42 15.32 -2.07 1.63
C GLU A 42 15.11 -1.08 0.49
N THR A 43 15.27 -1.51 -0.77
CA THR A 43 14.93 -0.66 -1.92
C THR A 43 13.42 -0.38 -1.96
N TYR A 44 13.04 0.89 -1.83
CA TYR A 44 11.66 1.31 -1.99
C TYR A 44 11.20 1.17 -3.45
N MET A 45 10.12 0.42 -3.67
CA MET A 45 9.43 0.34 -4.95
C MET A 45 7.97 0.79 -4.78
N PRO A 46 7.54 1.86 -5.46
CA PRO A 46 6.17 2.35 -5.35
C PRO A 46 5.17 1.35 -5.94
N PHE A 47 4.04 1.20 -5.26
CA PHE A 47 2.91 0.45 -5.81
C PHE A 47 2.08 1.33 -6.74
N LEU A 48 1.94 0.90 -8.00
CA LEU A 48 1.09 1.54 -8.99
C LEU A 48 -0.04 0.60 -9.37
N MET A 49 -1.28 1.04 -9.16
CA MET A 49 -2.49 0.34 -9.60
C MET A 49 -2.82 0.76 -11.03
N ARG A 50 -3.19 -0.20 -11.89
CA ARG A 50 -3.74 0.08 -13.22
C ARG A 50 -5.25 0.29 -13.15
#